data_AF-D4JCU9-F1
#
_entry.id   AF-D4JCU9-F1
#
_cell.length_a   1.000
_cell.length_b   1.000
_cell.length_c   1.000
_cell.angle_alpha   90.00
_cell.angle_beta   90.00
_cell.angle_gamma   90.00
#
_symmetry.space_group_name_H-M   'P 1'
#
loop_
_entity.id
_entity.type
_entity.pdbx_description
1 polymer ?
#
loop_
_entity_poly.entity_id
_entity_poly.type
_entity_poly.pdbx_seq_one_letter_code
_entity_poly.pdbx_strand_id
1 'polypeptide(L)'
;MIHKDIISIINGIADSFPGTVLTPPNILRKTENKIYQILTAQKLGMKIPMSFLGNVNEKLIEFLTQKSIIKPISVGKINFGKTVEIYQTSLFHGCDENISLTPIYLQKYVEKQYEVRLTIIDNIFYPIKIETIDKIDWRKDYQNHTYSIIECPSDIKEKCKKLMIEYGLSFGAFDFIVTPKNEWIFLELIQMDNGYG
;
A
#
# COMPACT_ATOMS: atom_id res chain seq x y z
N MET A 1 6.83 -28.15 -2.12
CA MET A 1 6.33 -28.87 -0.93
C MET A 1 7.12 -28.45 0.31
N ILE A 2 8.41 -28.76 0.40
CA ILE A 2 9.31 -28.42 1.53
C ILE A 2 9.19 -26.96 2.02
N HIS A 3 9.25 -25.97 1.12
CA HIS A 3 9.12 -24.55 1.49
C HIS A 3 7.79 -24.23 2.19
N LYS A 4 6.68 -24.81 1.75
CA LYS A 4 5.35 -24.55 2.31
C LYS A 4 5.22 -25.13 3.72
N ASP A 5 5.83 -26.29 3.96
CA ASP A 5 5.82 -26.95 5.25
C ASP A 5 6.70 -26.18 6.27
N ILE A 6 7.88 -25.72 5.85
CA ILE A 6 8.75 -24.86 6.67
C ILE A 6 8.02 -23.57 7.08
N ILE A 7 7.43 -22.85 6.12
CA ILE A 7 6.69 -21.61 6.41
C ILE A 7 5.48 -21.89 7.31
N SER A 8 4.81 -23.03 7.14
CA SER A 8 3.69 -23.40 8.01
C SER A 8 4.14 -23.63 9.45
N ILE A 9 5.30 -24.26 9.67
CA ILE A 9 5.87 -24.44 11.02
C ILE A 9 6.26 -23.09 11.63
N ILE A 10 6.98 -22.23 10.89
CA ILE A 10 7.41 -20.91 11.36
C ILE A 10 6.20 -20.06 11.76
N ASN A 11 5.20 -19.98 10.88
CA ASN A 11 3.97 -19.24 11.18
C ASN A 11 3.24 -19.84 12.38
N GLY A 12 3.15 -21.17 12.47
CA GLY A 12 2.53 -21.84 13.61
C GLY A 12 3.21 -21.51 14.94
N ILE A 13 4.54 -21.50 14.97
CA ILE A 13 5.31 -21.13 16.18
C ILE A 13 5.07 -19.66 16.54
N ALA A 14 5.18 -18.75 15.57
CA ALA A 14 5.00 -17.32 15.80
C ALA A 14 3.57 -16.97 16.23
N ASP A 15 2.56 -17.54 15.57
CA ASP A 15 1.14 -17.32 15.89
C ASP A 15 0.74 -17.94 17.25
N SER A 16 1.47 -18.98 17.72
CA SER A 16 1.21 -19.64 19.01
C SER A 16 2.05 -19.08 20.16
N PHE A 17 2.91 -18.09 19.90
CA PHE A 17 3.75 -17.51 20.94
C PHE A 17 2.88 -16.76 21.96
N PRO A 18 3.00 -17.05 23.28
CA PRO A 18 2.13 -16.45 24.29
C PRO A 18 2.47 -14.99 24.62
N GLY A 19 3.66 -14.51 24.20
CA GLY A 19 4.07 -13.12 24.40
C GLY A 19 3.67 -12.21 23.24
N THR A 20 4.17 -10.97 23.27
CA THR A 20 3.87 -9.97 22.24
C THR A 20 4.60 -10.27 20.93
N VAL A 21 3.86 -10.32 19.82
CA VAL A 21 4.39 -10.37 18.45
C VAL A 21 3.87 -9.17 17.69
N LEU A 22 4.76 -8.42 17.05
CA LEU A 22 4.45 -7.18 16.33
C LEU A 22 4.91 -7.30 14.87
N THR A 23 4.10 -7.76 13.93
CA THR A 23 2.69 -8.20 13.99
C THR A 23 2.61 -9.72 13.75
N PRO A 24 1.66 -10.47 14.33
CA PRO A 24 1.56 -11.92 14.10
C PRO A 24 1.32 -12.27 12.62
N PRO A 25 1.94 -13.34 12.08
CA PRO A 25 1.78 -13.74 10.67
C PRO A 25 0.35 -13.89 10.18
N ASN A 26 -0.56 -14.44 11.00
CA ASN A 26 -1.96 -14.59 10.62
C ASN A 26 -2.67 -13.24 10.39
N ILE A 27 -2.36 -12.22 11.19
CA ILE A 27 -2.85 -10.85 11.05
C ILE A 27 -2.22 -10.20 9.82
N LEU A 28 -0.88 -10.26 9.69
CA LEU A 28 -0.14 -9.72 8.54
C LEU A 28 -0.74 -10.17 7.21
N ARG A 29 -0.94 -11.48 7.03
CA ARG A 29 -1.50 -12.04 5.79
C ARG A 29 -2.87 -11.46 5.45
N LYS A 30 -3.71 -11.21 6.47
CA LYS A 30 -5.04 -10.62 6.27
C LYS A 30 -4.93 -9.13 5.95
N THR A 31 -4.10 -8.40 6.69
CA THR A 31 -3.99 -6.95 6.64
C THR A 31 -3.16 -6.44 5.46
N GLU A 32 -2.26 -7.23 4.89
CA GLU A 32 -1.51 -6.92 3.66
C GLU A 32 -2.34 -7.10 2.38
N ASN A 33 -3.53 -7.71 2.47
CA ASN A 33 -4.40 -7.85 1.32
C ASN A 33 -4.93 -6.48 0.88
N LYS A 34 -4.50 -6.01 -0.30
CA LYS A 34 -4.86 -4.67 -0.81
C LYS A 34 -6.36 -4.46 -0.98
N ILE A 35 -7.10 -5.48 -1.40
CA ILE A 35 -8.56 -5.40 -1.54
C ILE A 35 -9.18 -5.18 -0.16
N TYR A 36 -8.75 -5.96 0.83
CA TYR A 36 -9.20 -5.82 2.21
C TYR A 36 -8.87 -4.43 2.78
N GLN A 37 -7.66 -3.90 2.52
CA GLN A 37 -7.27 -2.54 2.90
C GLN A 37 -8.17 -1.47 2.29
N ILE A 38 -8.36 -1.50 0.97
CA ILE A 38 -9.13 -0.49 0.25
C ILE A 38 -10.59 -0.49 0.72
N LEU A 39 -11.23 -1.66 0.80
CA LEU A 39 -12.62 -1.77 1.23
C LEU A 39 -12.81 -1.30 2.68
N THR A 40 -11.88 -1.65 3.58
CA THR A 40 -11.94 -1.20 4.98
C THR A 40 -11.72 0.30 5.09
N ALA A 41 -10.74 0.86 4.36
CA ALA A 41 -10.49 2.30 4.32
C ALA A 41 -11.72 3.08 3.84
N GLN A 42 -12.39 2.61 2.78
CA GLN A 42 -13.64 3.21 2.29
C GLN A 42 -14.76 3.14 3.33
N LYS A 43 -14.96 1.98 3.98
CA LYS A 43 -15.94 1.80 5.07
C LYS A 43 -15.70 2.80 6.21
N LEU A 44 -14.44 3.12 6.49
CA LEU A 44 -14.03 4.08 7.52
C LEU A 44 -14.03 5.54 7.03
N GLY A 45 -14.44 5.82 5.81
CA GLY A 45 -14.54 7.17 5.26
C GLY A 45 -13.19 7.81 4.90
N MET A 46 -12.15 6.99 4.66
CA MET A 46 -10.91 7.47 4.05
C MET A 46 -11.13 7.73 2.57
N LYS A 47 -10.52 8.80 2.04
CA LYS A 47 -10.44 9.01 0.60
C LYS A 47 -9.39 8.05 0.04
N ILE A 48 -9.74 7.34 -1.01
CA ILE A 48 -8.83 6.48 -1.76
C ILE A 48 -8.76 6.96 -3.21
N PRO A 49 -7.70 6.61 -3.95
CA PRO A 49 -7.70 6.79 -5.39
C PRO A 49 -8.85 6.01 -6.04
N MET A 50 -9.31 6.48 -7.19
CA MET A 50 -10.24 5.70 -8.00
C MET A 50 -9.51 4.44 -8.49
N SER A 51 -10.04 3.27 -8.11
CA SER A 51 -9.39 1.99 -8.32
C SER A 51 -10.30 1.03 -9.08
N PHE A 52 -9.69 0.23 -9.94
CA PHE A 52 -10.30 -0.87 -10.66
C PHE A 52 -9.60 -2.16 -10.28
N LEU A 53 -10.36 -3.13 -9.77
CA LEU A 53 -9.90 -4.45 -9.39
C LEU A 53 -10.77 -5.48 -10.10
N GLY A 54 -10.23 -6.12 -11.14
CA GLY A 54 -11.00 -7.03 -11.97
C GLY A 54 -10.30 -7.38 -13.28
N ASN A 55 -11.00 -8.11 -14.14
CA ASN A 55 -10.58 -8.43 -15.50
C ASN A 55 -11.16 -7.40 -16.49
N VAL A 56 -11.42 -7.78 -17.75
CA VAL A 56 -11.98 -6.86 -18.75
C VAL A 56 -13.48 -6.62 -18.52
N ASN A 57 -13.88 -5.35 -18.42
CA ASN A 57 -15.27 -4.90 -18.52
C ASN A 57 -15.31 -3.45 -19.05
N GLU A 58 -16.51 -2.91 -19.26
CA GLU A 58 -16.69 -1.55 -19.79
C GLU A 58 -16.00 -0.47 -18.93
N LYS A 59 -15.91 -0.68 -17.61
CA LYS A 59 -15.25 0.27 -16.70
C LYS A 59 -13.73 0.32 -16.89
N LEU A 60 -13.12 -0.71 -17.47
CA LEU A 60 -11.69 -0.70 -17.81
C LEU A 60 -11.37 0.46 -18.76
N ILE A 61 -12.27 0.77 -19.69
CA ILE A 61 -12.09 1.81 -20.73
C ILE A 61 -11.79 3.18 -20.09
N GLU A 62 -12.43 3.50 -18.95
CA GLU A 62 -12.17 4.75 -18.22
C GLU A 62 -10.73 4.87 -17.69
N PHE A 63 -10.08 3.74 -17.43
CA PHE A 63 -8.69 3.69 -16.96
C PHE A 63 -7.70 3.63 -18.12
N LEU A 64 -8.12 3.18 -19.30
CA LEU A 64 -7.31 3.20 -20.53
C LEU A 64 -7.18 4.61 -21.11
N THR A 65 -8.23 5.41 -20.98
CA THR A 65 -8.29 6.77 -21.57
C THR A 65 -7.64 7.84 -20.68
N GLN A 66 -7.37 7.52 -19.42
CA GLN A 66 -6.81 8.45 -18.43
C GLN A 66 -5.46 7.97 -17.92
N LYS A 67 -4.68 8.89 -17.35
CA LYS A 67 -3.40 8.55 -16.70
C LYS A 67 -3.67 7.62 -15.51
N SER A 68 -3.32 6.36 -15.67
CA SER A 68 -3.51 5.31 -14.67
C SER A 68 -2.18 4.63 -14.37
N ILE A 69 -2.11 4.00 -13.21
CA ILE A 69 -0.99 3.17 -12.78
C ILE A 69 -1.48 1.76 -12.52
N ILE A 70 -0.64 0.77 -12.84
CA ILE A 70 -0.91 -0.64 -12.54
C ILE A 70 -0.17 -1.04 -11.27
N LYS A 71 -0.87 -1.75 -10.38
CA LYS A 71 -0.34 -2.24 -9.11
C LYS A 71 -0.44 -3.77 -9.05
N PRO A 72 0.54 -4.47 -8.46
CA PRO A 72 0.36 -5.89 -8.16
C PRO A 72 -0.69 -6.05 -7.05
N ILE A 73 -1.62 -7.00 -7.23
CA ILE A 73 -2.68 -7.35 -6.25
C ILE A 73 -2.09 -8.13 -5.07
N SER A 74 -1.35 -9.19 -5.36
CA SER A 74 -0.56 -9.92 -4.38
C SER A 74 0.80 -9.25 -4.24
N VAL A 75 1.31 -9.12 -3.01
CA VAL A 75 2.75 -8.93 -2.78
C VAL A 75 3.44 -10.22 -3.22
N GLY A 76 3.65 -10.35 -4.53
CA GLY A 76 4.25 -11.50 -5.15
C GLY A 76 5.61 -11.08 -5.66
N LYS A 77 6.65 -11.31 -4.85
CA LYS A 77 8.00 -11.45 -5.38
C LYS A 77 7.93 -12.55 -6.44
N ILE A 78 7.93 -12.19 -7.72
CA ILE A 78 8.12 -13.18 -8.77
C ILE A 78 9.61 -13.46 -8.80
N ASN A 79 10.01 -14.64 -8.31
CA ASN A 79 11.40 -15.08 -8.35
C ASN A 79 11.76 -15.41 -9.80
N PHE A 80 12.48 -14.51 -10.48
CA PHE A 80 13.21 -14.84 -11.69
C PHE A 80 14.59 -15.40 -11.30
N GLY A 81 14.62 -16.61 -10.77
CA GLY A 81 15.88 -17.27 -10.38
C GLY A 81 16.67 -16.50 -9.30
N LYS A 82 17.73 -15.78 -9.69
CA LYS A 82 18.62 -15.03 -8.78
C LYS A 82 18.13 -13.61 -8.44
N THR A 83 17.06 -13.14 -9.07
CA THR A 83 16.52 -11.79 -8.84
C THR A 83 15.07 -11.86 -8.36
N VAL A 84 14.84 -11.18 -7.25
CA VAL A 84 13.51 -10.83 -6.76
C VAL A 84 13.18 -9.47 -7.36
N GLU A 85 12.33 -9.42 -8.38
CA GLU A 85 11.76 -8.15 -8.83
C GLU A 85 10.41 -7.94 -8.15
N ILE A 86 10.35 -6.91 -7.31
CA ILE A 86 9.08 -6.37 -6.81
C ILE A 86 8.62 -5.40 -7.89
N TYR A 87 7.60 -5.77 -8.68
CA TYR A 87 7.01 -4.85 -9.64
C TYR A 87 6.41 -3.65 -8.90
N GLN A 88 7.11 -2.52 -8.96
CA GLN A 88 6.65 -1.25 -8.40
C GLN A 88 5.68 -0.56 -9.36
N THR A 89 4.65 0.07 -8.80
CA THR A 89 3.60 0.85 -9.48
C THR A 89 4.07 1.63 -10.72
N SER A 90 3.80 1.14 -11.93
CA SER A 90 4.21 1.79 -13.19
C SER A 90 3.04 2.50 -13.86
N LEU A 91 3.33 3.49 -14.72
CA LEU A 91 2.32 4.07 -15.61
C LEU A 91 1.78 2.97 -16.52
N PHE A 92 0.46 2.89 -16.61
CA PHE A 92 -0.20 1.92 -17.47
C PHE A 92 -0.28 2.48 -18.89
N HIS A 93 0.43 1.85 -19.82
CA HIS A 93 0.49 2.24 -21.24
C HIS A 93 -0.35 1.32 -22.16
N GLY A 94 -1.14 0.41 -21.58
CA GLY A 94 -1.76 -0.71 -22.28
C GLY A 94 -1.12 -2.04 -21.88
N CYS A 95 -1.70 -3.15 -22.36
CA CYS A 95 -1.15 -4.48 -22.17
C CYS A 95 -1.21 -5.21 -23.52
N ASP A 96 -0.08 -5.79 -23.94
CA ASP A 96 -0.01 -6.64 -25.14
C ASP A 96 -0.62 -8.03 -24.88
N GLU A 97 -0.77 -8.41 -23.61
CA GLU A 97 -1.35 -9.68 -23.19
C GLU A 97 -2.86 -9.57 -22.94
N ASN A 98 -3.57 -10.70 -23.03
CA ASN A 98 -5.01 -10.72 -22.81
C ASN A 98 -5.36 -10.60 -21.32
N ILE A 99 -5.62 -9.36 -20.88
CA ILE A 99 -6.05 -8.99 -19.52
C ILE A 99 -7.31 -9.77 -19.08
N SER A 100 -8.12 -10.33 -20.00
CA SER A 100 -9.31 -11.09 -19.61
C SER A 100 -9.00 -12.35 -18.80
N LEU A 101 -7.76 -12.84 -18.86
CA LEU A 101 -7.33 -14.08 -18.24
C LEU A 101 -6.93 -13.94 -16.76
N THR A 102 -6.71 -12.71 -16.26
CA THR A 102 -6.24 -12.48 -14.89
C THR A 102 -6.78 -11.17 -14.31
N PRO A 103 -7.12 -11.10 -13.02
CA PRO A 103 -7.49 -9.83 -12.41
C PRO A 103 -6.28 -8.89 -12.33
N ILE A 104 -6.51 -7.62 -12.66
CA ILE A 104 -5.54 -6.53 -12.54
C ILE A 104 -6.02 -5.50 -11.52
N TYR A 105 -5.07 -4.78 -10.92
CA TYR A 105 -5.36 -3.59 -10.14
C TYR A 105 -4.84 -2.37 -10.90
N LEU A 106 -5.78 -1.58 -11.44
CA LEU A 106 -5.50 -0.23 -11.95
C LEU A 106 -5.95 0.81 -10.94
N GLN A 107 -5.18 1.89 -10.87
CA GLN A 107 -5.47 3.02 -10.02
C GLN A 107 -5.31 4.29 -10.86
N LYS A 108 -6.25 5.24 -10.79
CA LYS A 108 -6.06 6.54 -11.43
C LYS A 108 -4.89 7.26 -10.77
N TYR A 109 -4.08 7.92 -11.60
CA TYR A 109 -2.99 8.76 -11.10
C TYR A 109 -3.60 9.92 -10.31
N VAL A 110 -3.09 10.14 -9.11
CA VAL A 110 -3.50 11.25 -8.24
C VAL A 110 -2.41 12.30 -8.28
N GLU A 111 -2.77 13.52 -8.68
CA GLU A 111 -1.87 14.65 -8.60
C GLU A 111 -1.55 14.95 -7.13
N LYS A 112 -0.25 15.05 -6.83
CA LYS A 112 0.25 15.19 -5.47
C LYS A 112 1.01 16.51 -5.30
N GLN A 113 0.76 17.18 -4.19
CA GLN A 113 1.62 18.25 -3.69
C GLN A 113 2.84 17.65 -3.00
N TYR A 114 2.63 16.63 -2.17
CA TYR A 114 3.64 15.83 -1.47
C TYR A 114 3.05 14.49 -1.03
N GLU A 115 3.90 13.59 -0.54
CA GLU A 115 3.49 12.33 0.09
C GLU A 115 3.68 12.41 1.60
N VAL A 116 2.97 11.55 2.34
CA VAL A 116 3.13 11.42 3.78
C VAL A 116 3.26 9.96 4.16
N ARG A 117 4.33 9.66 4.89
CA ARG A 117 4.49 8.43 5.67
C ARG A 117 4.01 8.71 7.09
N LEU A 118 2.90 8.10 7.48
CA LEU A 118 2.39 8.19 8.84
C LEU A 118 2.62 6.87 9.57
N THR A 119 3.66 6.82 10.40
CA THR A 119 3.93 5.66 11.25
C THR A 119 3.14 5.78 12.55
N ILE A 120 2.49 4.71 12.97
CA ILE A 120 1.74 4.62 14.22
C ILE A 120 2.32 3.50 15.06
N ILE A 121 2.67 3.79 16.32
CA ILE A 121 3.11 2.81 17.31
C ILE A 121 2.31 3.06 18.60
N ASP A 122 1.49 2.09 19.02
CA ASP A 122 0.68 2.16 20.25
C ASP A 122 -0.10 3.49 20.42
N ASN A 123 -0.72 3.96 19.33
CA ASN A 123 -1.44 5.24 19.21
C ASN A 123 -0.59 6.52 19.22
N ILE A 124 0.74 6.42 19.14
CA ILE A 124 1.63 7.55 18.91
C ILE A 124 1.84 7.70 17.40
N PHE A 125 1.69 8.93 16.89
CA PHE A 125 1.69 9.22 15.46
C PHE A 125 2.97 9.97 15.06
N TYR A 126 3.66 9.44 14.05
CA TYR A 126 4.90 9.99 13.48
C TYR A 126 4.69 10.32 11.99
N PRO A 127 4.05 11.46 11.68
CA PRO A 127 3.87 11.94 10.30
C PRO A 127 5.14 12.56 9.72
N ILE A 128 5.63 11.99 8.62
CA ILE A 128 6.74 12.52 7.84
C ILE A 128 6.25 12.88 6.45
N LYS A 129 6.37 14.15 6.09
CA LYS A 129 6.20 14.65 4.72
C LYS A 129 7.41 14.27 3.89
N ILE A 130 7.14 13.78 2.69
CA ILE A 130 8.12 13.41 1.69
C ILE A 130 7.89 14.30 0.47
N GLU A 131 8.88 15.10 0.12
CA GLU A 131 8.86 15.95 -1.06
C GLU A 131 9.84 15.46 -2.11
N THR A 132 9.34 15.35 -3.34
CA THR A 132 10.07 14.91 -4.53
C THR A 132 10.19 16.08 -5.50
N ILE A 133 11.37 16.30 -6.08
CA ILE A 133 11.56 17.32 -7.12
C ILE A 133 10.70 16.98 -8.36
N ASP A 134 10.69 15.72 -8.78
CA ASP A 134 9.79 15.23 -9.84
C ASP A 134 8.51 14.63 -9.22
N LYS A 135 7.39 15.32 -9.40
CA LYS A 135 6.06 14.90 -8.92
C LYS A 135 5.44 13.78 -9.77
N ILE A 136 5.96 13.53 -10.96
CA ILE A 136 5.44 12.56 -11.93
C ILE A 136 6.20 11.23 -11.82
N ASP A 137 7.53 11.26 -11.73
CA ASP A 137 8.38 10.06 -11.66
C ASP A 137 9.43 10.16 -10.55
N TRP A 138 8.97 10.11 -9.30
CA TRP A 138 9.77 10.16 -8.08
C TRP A 138 10.91 9.10 -8.01
N ARG A 139 10.86 8.05 -8.84
CA ARG A 139 11.85 6.97 -8.87
C ARG A 139 13.17 7.35 -9.52
N LYS A 140 13.19 8.42 -10.31
CA LYS A 140 14.43 8.89 -10.95
C LYS A 140 15.36 9.61 -9.99
N ASP A 141 14.89 9.93 -8.79
CA ASP A 141 15.60 10.87 -7.92
C ASP A 141 15.49 10.54 -6.43
N TYR A 142 15.86 9.30 -6.06
CA TYR A 142 15.92 8.88 -4.66
C TYR A 142 16.81 9.78 -3.80
N GLN A 143 17.87 10.35 -4.39
CA GLN A 143 18.88 11.14 -3.69
C GLN A 143 18.39 12.55 -3.29
N ASN A 144 17.35 13.08 -3.93
CA ASN A 144 16.86 14.44 -3.68
C ASN A 144 15.51 14.50 -2.92
N HIS A 145 15.09 13.40 -2.29
CA HIS A 145 13.94 13.45 -1.39
C HIS A 145 14.26 14.32 -0.17
N THR A 146 13.36 15.24 0.15
CA THR A 146 13.43 15.99 1.40
C THR A 146 12.34 15.51 2.35
N TYR A 147 12.73 15.34 3.62
CA TYR A 147 11.88 14.80 4.68
C TYR A 147 11.68 15.85 5.75
N SER A 148 10.43 16.06 6.17
CA SER A 148 10.11 16.97 7.26
C SER A 148 8.95 16.45 8.10
N ILE A 149 8.95 16.80 9.38
CA ILE A 149 7.81 16.50 10.25
C ILE A 149 6.68 17.46 9.89
N ILE A 150 5.45 16.95 9.87
CA ILE A 150 4.24 17.77 9.65
C ILE A 150 3.18 17.45 10.68
N GLU A 151 2.16 18.29 10.77
CA GLU A 151 0.97 17.93 11.52
C GLU A 151 0.05 17.04 10.67
N CYS A 152 -0.43 15.95 11.29
CA CYS A 152 -1.48 15.12 10.69
C CYS A 152 -2.86 15.58 11.21
N PRO A 153 -3.82 15.88 10.32
CA PRO A 153 -5.17 16.28 10.70
C PRO A 153 -5.85 15.27 11.65
N SER A 154 -6.66 15.78 12.58
CA SER A 154 -7.33 14.96 13.59
C SER A 154 -8.26 13.91 12.98
N ASP A 155 -8.96 14.25 11.89
CA ASP A 155 -9.86 13.32 11.20
C ASP A 155 -9.08 12.14 10.56
N ILE A 156 -7.90 12.41 9.99
CA ILE A 156 -7.01 11.38 9.44
C ILE A 156 -6.47 10.49 10.56
N LYS A 157 -6.00 11.08 11.66
CA LYS A 157 -5.54 10.31 12.84
C LYS A 157 -6.64 9.38 13.35
N GLU A 158 -7.88 9.86 13.47
CA GLU A 158 -9.00 9.08 13.96
C GLU A 158 -9.36 7.92 13.02
N LYS A 159 -9.36 8.16 11.70
CA LYS A 159 -9.58 7.11 10.69
C LYS A 159 -8.48 6.05 10.73
N CYS A 160 -7.21 6.45 10.81
CA CYS A 160 -6.09 5.51 10.92
C CYS A 160 -6.17 4.68 12.20
N LYS A 161 -6.52 5.33 13.33
CA LYS A 161 -6.73 4.62 14.61
C LYS A 161 -7.85 3.58 14.51
N LYS A 162 -8.99 3.93 13.90
CA LYS A 162 -10.09 2.97 13.67
C LYS A 162 -9.65 1.79 12.81
N LEU A 163 -8.84 2.03 11.79
CA LEU A 163 -8.30 0.98 10.92
C LEU A 163 -7.34 0.07 11.68
N MET A 164 -6.41 0.63 12.47
CA MET A 164 -5.50 -0.13 13.35
C MET A 164 -6.28 -1.02 14.33
N ILE A 165 -7.35 -0.49 14.93
CA ILE A 165 -8.22 -1.24 15.85
C ILE A 165 -8.96 -2.38 15.13
N GLU A 166 -9.59 -2.10 13.97
CA GLU A 166 -10.28 -3.12 13.16
C GLU A 166 -9.33 -4.28 12.78
N TYR A 167 -8.05 -3.98 12.61
CA TYR A 167 -7.02 -4.94 12.21
C TYR A 167 -6.28 -5.59 13.39
N GLY A 168 -6.49 -5.09 14.61
CA GLY A 168 -5.76 -5.57 15.79
C GLY A 168 -4.26 -5.27 15.73
N LEU A 169 -3.87 -4.12 15.17
CA LEU A 169 -2.48 -3.72 14.99
C LEU A 169 -2.03 -2.71 16.04
N SER A 170 -0.84 -2.95 16.59
CA SER A 170 -0.10 -1.97 17.41
C SER A 170 0.91 -1.14 16.60
N PHE A 171 1.31 -1.61 15.42
CA PHE A 171 2.23 -0.94 14.51
C PHE A 171 1.69 -0.89 13.08
N GLY A 172 1.88 0.25 12.41
CA GLY A 172 1.56 0.38 11.00
C GLY A 172 2.12 1.67 10.39
N ALA A 173 2.64 1.57 9.17
CA ALA A 173 3.07 2.69 8.36
C ALA A 173 2.05 2.94 7.24
N PHE A 174 1.37 4.07 7.31
CA PHE A 174 0.37 4.47 6.31
C PHE A 174 1.02 5.37 5.28
N ASP A 175 0.78 5.08 4.00
CA ASP A 175 1.21 5.93 2.91
C ASP A 175 0.03 6.74 2.38
N PHE A 176 0.22 8.06 2.29
CA PHE A 176 -0.76 9.01 1.78
C PHE A 176 -0.18 9.87 0.67
N ILE A 177 -1.05 10.26 -0.25
CA ILE A 177 -0.84 11.45 -1.10
C ILE A 177 -1.60 12.61 -0.49
N VAL A 178 -0.98 13.78 -0.43
CA VAL A 178 -1.70 15.04 -0.20
C VAL A 178 -1.82 15.78 -1.53
N THR A 179 -3.06 16.02 -1.97
CA THR A 179 -3.35 16.72 -3.23
C THR A 179 -3.05 18.22 -3.12
N PRO A 180 -2.96 18.97 -4.24
CA PRO A 180 -2.89 20.44 -4.21
C PRO A 180 -4.08 21.13 -3.52
N LYS A 181 -5.18 20.39 -3.28
CA LYS A 181 -6.35 20.85 -2.52
C LYS A 181 -6.29 20.46 -1.04
N ASN A 182 -5.14 20.02 -0.54
CA ASN A 182 -4.91 19.53 0.83
C ASN A 182 -5.76 18.31 1.21
N GLU A 183 -6.17 17.50 0.24
CA GLU A 183 -6.90 16.25 0.52
C GLU A 183 -5.92 15.11 0.75
N TRP A 184 -6.08 14.39 1.86
CA TRP A 184 -5.30 13.20 2.18
C TRP A 184 -5.94 11.97 1.55
N ILE A 185 -5.20 11.33 0.64
CA ILE A 185 -5.63 10.16 -0.12
C ILE A 185 -4.82 8.96 0.35
N PHE A 186 -5.49 8.01 1.00
CA PHE A 186 -4.88 6.77 1.51
C PHE A 186 -4.46 5.87 0.35
N LEU A 187 -3.21 5.41 0.36
CA LEU A 187 -2.67 4.50 -0.64
C LEU A 187 -2.61 3.06 -0.14
N GLU A 188 -1.94 2.86 1.00
CA GLU A 188 -1.75 1.55 1.60
C GLU A 188 -1.31 1.66 3.06
N LEU A 189 -1.48 0.55 3.78
CA LEU A 189 -0.93 0.30 5.10
C LEU A 189 0.15 -0.78 4.98
N ILE A 190 1.33 -0.50 5.50
CA ILE A 190 2.47 -1.42 5.54
C ILE A 190 2.74 -1.80 6.99
N GLN A 191 2.86 -3.10 7.26
CA GLN A 191 3.09 -3.62 8.61
C GLN A 191 4.52 -4.15 8.83
N MET A 192 5.31 -4.27 7.76
CA MET A 192 6.74 -4.57 7.81
C MET A 192 7.48 -3.65 6.85
N ASP A 193 8.45 -2.90 7.36
CA ASP A 193 9.34 -2.12 6.52
C ASP A 193 10.36 -3.07 5.89
N ASN A 194 10.21 -3.34 4.59
CA ASN A 194 11.25 -4.02 3.84
C ASN A 194 12.33 -2.98 3.58
N GLY A 195 13.18 -2.73 4.58
CA GLY A 195 14.27 -1.76 4.51
C GLY A 195 15.08 -1.92 3.22
N TYR A 196 14.73 -1.13 2.23
CA TYR A 196 15.47 -0.92 0.99
C TYR A 196 15.64 0.59 0.84
N GLY A 197 16.32 1.16 1.83
CA GLY A 197 17.08 2.40 1.69
C GLY A 197 18.52 2.07 1.34
#